data_AF-A0A2V0RC97-F1
#
_entry.id   AF-A0A2V0RC97-F1
#
_cell.length_a   1.000
_cell.length_b   1.000
_cell.length_c   1.000
_cell.angle_alpha   90.00
_cell.angle_beta   90.00
_cell.angle_gamma   90.00
#
_symmetry.space_group_name_H-M   'P 1'
#
loop_
_entity.id
_entity.type
_entity.pdbx_description
1 polymer ?
#
loop_
_entity_poly.entity_id
_entity_poly.type
_entity_poly.pdbx_seq_one_letter_code
_entity_poly.pdbx_strand_id
1 'polypeptide(L)'
;MSIVERTRAYATEVAETALNGFDRQARGTLPAPNGDENVRLFTARGGSAVTLAAGTRSAAVVYDPEATLRNGQLAVYIYERSATDAVTAVQRVALGRSSDEFISAGILSSGLKVFNSSGVDVIGGTQTAGVLTSVPRDISTLTTTDVANFSPNHERDLVSGVVSREDATMTLALTEHLGKKMCLARANTTSNLVKRTWDDGIGTRRTTSGESLGPSAVTAFASIGTGVRTAQQVLDAPQFHLLDSNNLSASNNPLTLATFNVDFSVHVEFDDSNAADTSYRMDLKALAIDASGTIITSIDMTDVTNVTADQSFMCIARGSLTSSTVPIARVVVGVDRTQQSFTTLDYKPAFSTNSISAYEETADVAARPIHVCVFEGLNASATINVSSYAVLTGVPDSSNVFIASAQEDDNDVTDFNSVEIFMKSVIRSLPRAFTVSGHGEVTRNLTAMYNSEEVDVAFKAMSFGDVTRGVRKLGSLAKGTAKDLPHLLSELKPYVELAGTGMSMMPGTAGRVGAMVQAGARRF
;
A
#
# COMPACT_ATOMS: atom_id res chain seq x y z
N MET A 1 -2.04 -26.13 -33.20
CA MET A 1 -2.50 -24.85 -32.61
C MET A 1 -1.74 -23.71 -33.29
N SER A 2 -2.43 -22.72 -33.84
CA SER A 2 -1.78 -21.57 -34.47
C SER A 2 -1.06 -20.69 -33.43
N ILE A 3 -0.14 -19.82 -33.86
CA ILE A 3 0.54 -18.86 -32.97
C ILE A 3 -0.48 -17.93 -32.31
N VAL A 4 -1.52 -17.54 -33.04
CA VAL A 4 -2.60 -16.66 -32.56
C VAL A 4 -3.45 -17.36 -31.49
N GLU A 5 -3.83 -18.62 -31.71
CA GLU A 5 -4.57 -19.42 -30.72
C GLU A 5 -3.77 -19.63 -29.43
N ARG A 6 -2.45 -19.91 -29.55
CA ARG A 6 -1.55 -20.02 -28.40
C ARG A 6 -1.41 -18.71 -27.64
N THR A 7 -1.18 -17.61 -28.35
CA THR A 7 -1.05 -16.28 -27.76
C THR A 7 -2.34 -15.87 -27.04
N ARG A 8 -3.51 -16.18 -27.60
CA ARG A 8 -4.80 -15.98 -26.93
C ARG A 8 -4.90 -16.81 -25.65
N ALA A 9 -4.67 -18.12 -25.75
CA ALA A 9 -4.79 -19.02 -24.59
C ALA A 9 -3.89 -18.55 -23.44
N TYR A 10 -2.64 -18.20 -23.75
CA TYR A 10 -1.71 -17.63 -22.79
C TYR A 10 -2.19 -16.29 -22.22
N ALA A 11 -2.62 -15.34 -23.06
CA ALA A 11 -3.11 -14.04 -22.59
C ALA A 11 -4.34 -14.17 -21.68
N THR A 12 -5.26 -15.08 -22.02
CA THR A 12 -6.44 -15.40 -21.21
C THR A 12 -6.01 -16.02 -19.87
N GLU A 13 -5.09 -16.97 -19.87
CA GLU A 13 -4.61 -17.60 -18.63
C GLU A 13 -3.91 -16.61 -17.70
N VAL A 14 -3.08 -15.70 -18.26
CA VAL A 14 -2.46 -14.61 -17.51
C VAL A 14 -3.52 -13.66 -16.95
N ALA A 15 -4.51 -13.26 -17.76
CA ALA A 15 -5.57 -12.37 -17.32
C ALA A 15 -6.43 -13.00 -16.22
N GLU A 16 -6.83 -14.26 -16.37
CA GLU A 16 -7.61 -14.99 -15.36
C GLU A 16 -6.81 -15.18 -14.06
N THR A 17 -5.50 -15.44 -14.16
CA THR A 17 -4.61 -15.52 -12.99
C THR A 17 -4.47 -14.17 -12.30
N ALA A 18 -4.31 -13.08 -13.06
CA ALA A 18 -4.17 -11.73 -12.54
C ALA A 18 -5.48 -11.20 -11.93
N LEU A 19 -6.63 -11.57 -12.47
CA LEU A 19 -7.94 -11.09 -12.03
C LEU A 19 -8.59 -11.96 -10.95
N ASN A 20 -8.27 -13.25 -10.91
CA ASN A 20 -8.85 -14.16 -9.92
C ASN A 20 -7.79 -14.78 -9.02
N GLY A 21 -6.89 -13.94 -8.49
CA GLY A 21 -5.79 -14.37 -7.61
C GLY A 21 -6.26 -14.95 -6.26
N PHE A 22 -7.52 -14.76 -5.86
CA PHE A 22 -8.11 -15.42 -4.69
C PHE A 22 -8.40 -16.90 -4.91
N ASP A 23 -8.80 -17.29 -6.12
CA ASP A 23 -9.16 -18.68 -6.45
C ASP A 23 -8.02 -19.39 -7.20
N ARG A 24 -7.36 -18.71 -8.14
CA ARG A 24 -6.24 -19.26 -8.95
C ARG A 24 -4.85 -18.91 -8.43
N GLN A 25 -3.97 -19.91 -8.38
CA GLN A 25 -2.61 -19.77 -7.87
C GLN A 25 -1.60 -20.11 -8.97
N ALA A 26 -0.75 -19.14 -9.33
CA ALA A 26 0.44 -19.40 -10.12
C ALA A 26 1.60 -19.84 -9.21
N ARG A 27 2.31 -20.89 -9.61
CA ARG A 27 3.45 -21.46 -8.87
C ARG A 27 4.72 -21.49 -9.71
N GLY A 28 4.92 -20.49 -10.56
CA GLY A 28 6.06 -20.40 -11.46
C GLY A 28 5.92 -21.20 -12.77
N THR A 29 4.71 -21.66 -13.09
CA THR A 29 4.40 -22.41 -14.32
C THR A 29 4.18 -21.50 -15.52
N LEU A 30 3.77 -20.25 -15.29
CA LEU A 30 3.49 -19.31 -16.36
C LEU A 30 4.64 -18.31 -16.52
N PRO A 31 5.11 -18.06 -17.75
CA PRO A 31 6.07 -17.00 -18.03
C PRO A 31 5.43 -15.63 -17.79
N ALA A 32 6.26 -14.64 -17.47
CA ALA A 32 5.79 -13.27 -17.29
C ALA A 32 5.31 -12.64 -18.62
N PRO A 33 4.24 -11.82 -18.60
CA PRO A 33 3.63 -11.28 -19.82
C PRO A 33 4.48 -10.24 -20.55
N ASN A 34 5.59 -9.80 -19.96
CA ASN A 34 6.51 -8.83 -20.55
C ASN A 34 7.59 -9.47 -21.45
N GLY A 35 7.63 -10.81 -21.55
CA GLY A 35 8.58 -11.52 -22.41
C GLY A 35 10.01 -11.56 -21.86
N ASP A 36 10.22 -11.22 -20.58
CA ASP A 36 11.53 -11.35 -19.95
C ASP A 36 11.88 -12.84 -19.73
N GLU A 37 13.06 -13.25 -20.18
CA GLU A 37 13.59 -14.58 -19.93
C GLU A 37 13.75 -14.86 -18.43
N ASN A 38 13.48 -16.10 -18.02
CA ASN A 38 13.59 -16.59 -16.63
C ASN A 38 12.71 -15.87 -15.60
N VAL A 39 11.72 -15.08 -16.03
CA VAL A 39 10.75 -14.45 -15.13
C VAL A 39 9.45 -15.24 -15.17
N ARG A 40 8.97 -15.64 -13.99
CA ARG A 40 7.75 -16.45 -13.86
C ARG A 40 6.72 -15.77 -12.97
N LEU A 41 5.47 -16.18 -13.14
CA LEU A 41 4.33 -15.72 -12.35
C LEU A 41 4.16 -16.55 -11.07
N PHE A 42 3.99 -15.86 -9.95
CA PHE A 42 3.74 -16.43 -8.63
C PHE A 42 2.56 -15.73 -7.99
N THR A 43 1.73 -16.47 -7.25
CA THR A 43 0.65 -15.87 -6.48
C THR A 43 0.96 -15.99 -4.99
N ALA A 44 1.16 -14.85 -4.34
CA ALA A 44 1.21 -14.73 -2.89
C ALA A 44 -0.21 -14.47 -2.37
N ARG A 45 -0.62 -15.23 -1.35
CA ARG A 45 -1.91 -15.06 -0.68
C ARG A 45 -1.70 -14.99 0.82
N GLY A 46 -2.65 -14.35 1.49
CA GLY A 46 -2.64 -14.22 2.93
C GLY A 46 -3.98 -13.70 3.39
N GLY A 47 -4.32 -14.02 4.62
CA GLY A 47 -5.52 -13.53 5.24
C GLY A 47 -5.50 -13.83 6.72
N SER A 48 -6.16 -12.99 7.49
CA SER A 48 -6.32 -13.16 8.91
C SER A 48 -7.62 -12.52 9.37
N ALA A 49 -8.20 -13.09 10.42
CA ALA A 49 -9.17 -12.40 11.24
C ALA A 49 -8.40 -11.54 12.25
N VAL A 50 -8.82 -10.30 12.40
CA VAL A 50 -8.23 -9.33 13.32
C VAL A 50 -9.34 -8.81 14.22
N THR A 51 -9.23 -9.08 15.51
CA THR A 51 -10.11 -8.50 16.53
C THR A 51 -9.55 -7.16 16.96
N LEU A 52 -10.37 -6.12 16.82
CA LEU A 52 -10.02 -4.75 17.16
C LEU A 52 -10.10 -4.54 18.68
N ALA A 53 -9.47 -3.48 19.16
CA ALA A 53 -9.59 -3.06 20.55
C ALA A 53 -11.02 -2.60 20.89
N ALA A 54 -11.40 -2.70 22.16
CA ALA A 54 -12.75 -2.34 22.62
C ALA A 54 -13.11 -0.85 22.39
N GLY A 55 -12.12 0.03 22.33
CA GLY A 55 -12.28 1.47 22.08
C GLY A 55 -12.36 1.87 20.61
N THR A 56 -12.12 0.93 19.69
CA THR A 56 -12.05 1.20 18.25
C THR A 56 -13.45 1.41 17.68
N ARG A 57 -13.63 2.54 16.99
CA ARG A 57 -14.92 2.94 16.35
C ARG A 57 -14.84 3.02 14.84
N SER A 58 -13.62 3.14 14.32
CA SER A 58 -13.31 3.22 12.91
C SER A 58 -12.01 2.49 12.64
N ALA A 59 -11.83 1.95 11.44
CA ALA A 59 -10.58 1.31 11.04
C ALA A 59 -10.27 1.61 9.57
N ALA A 60 -9.01 1.87 9.26
CA ALA A 60 -8.52 2.00 7.89
C ALA A 60 -7.61 0.80 7.56
N VAL A 61 -8.04 -0.02 6.61
CA VAL A 61 -7.29 -1.17 6.09
C VAL A 61 -6.59 -0.73 4.81
N VAL A 62 -5.27 -0.79 4.79
CA VAL A 62 -4.44 -0.30 3.70
C VAL A 62 -3.50 -1.40 3.22
N TYR A 63 -3.47 -1.60 1.91
CA TYR A 63 -2.56 -2.53 1.27
C TYR A 63 -1.86 -1.84 0.09
N ASP A 64 -0.57 -1.57 0.29
CA ASP A 64 0.38 -1.13 -0.74
C ASP A 64 1.30 -2.31 -1.09
N PRO A 65 1.00 -3.04 -2.17
CA PRO A 65 1.74 -4.25 -2.52
C PRO A 65 3.17 -3.94 -2.95
N GLU A 66 3.46 -2.78 -3.54
CA GLU A 66 4.82 -2.47 -3.98
C GLU A 66 5.72 -2.08 -2.79
N ALA A 67 5.20 -1.25 -1.88
CA ALA A 67 5.95 -0.84 -0.70
C ALA A 67 6.25 -2.02 0.22
N THR A 68 5.28 -2.91 0.39
CA THR A 68 5.48 -4.08 1.26
C THR A 68 6.30 -5.19 0.60
N LEU A 69 6.27 -5.32 -0.74
CA LEU A 69 7.18 -6.22 -1.45
C LEU A 69 8.64 -5.83 -1.21
N ARG A 70 8.96 -4.53 -1.30
CA ARG A 70 10.31 -3.98 -1.10
C ARG A 70 10.78 -4.07 0.35
N ASN A 71 9.86 -3.93 1.30
CA ASN A 71 10.15 -4.08 2.73
C ASN A 71 10.27 -5.54 3.21
N GLY A 72 10.67 -6.47 2.33
CA GLY A 72 11.00 -7.85 2.68
C GLY A 72 9.83 -8.82 2.88
N GLN A 73 8.58 -8.35 3.02
CA GLN A 73 7.39 -9.21 2.98
C GLN A 73 6.11 -8.39 2.77
N LEU A 74 5.30 -8.81 1.80
CA LEU A 74 3.97 -8.26 1.53
C LEU A 74 3.10 -8.26 2.78
N ALA A 75 2.37 -7.18 3.03
CA ALA A 75 1.54 -7.05 4.22
C ALA A 75 0.39 -6.07 4.04
N VAL A 76 -0.70 -6.31 4.77
CA VAL A 76 -1.80 -5.36 4.94
C VAL A 76 -1.67 -4.72 6.31
N TYR A 77 -1.85 -3.40 6.36
CA TYR A 77 -1.85 -2.62 7.59
C TYR A 77 -3.26 -2.22 7.97
N ILE A 78 -3.60 -2.35 9.26
CA ILE A 78 -4.90 -1.97 9.81
C ILE A 78 -4.63 -0.90 10.87
N TYR A 79 -5.12 0.31 10.61
CA TYR A 79 -5.06 1.43 11.54
C TYR A 79 -6.38 1.48 12.31
N GLU A 80 -6.32 1.19 13.60
CA GLU A 80 -7.46 1.28 14.50
C GLU A 80 -7.63 2.71 14.98
N ARG A 81 -8.87 3.23 14.93
CA ARG A 81 -9.17 4.61 15.33
C ARG A 81 -10.23 4.69 16.41
N SER A 82 -10.01 5.62 17.33
CA SER A 82 -10.97 5.96 18.38
C SER A 82 -12.15 6.78 17.81
N ALA A 83 -13.08 7.17 18.68
CA ALA A 83 -14.18 8.08 18.33
C ALA A 83 -13.72 9.50 17.95
N THR A 84 -12.46 9.86 18.22
CA THR A 84 -11.88 11.15 17.84
C THR A 84 -10.99 11.04 16.60
N ASP A 85 -11.10 9.95 15.85
CA ASP A 85 -10.30 9.60 14.67
C ASP A 85 -8.78 9.49 14.90
N ALA A 86 -8.35 9.50 16.16
CA ALA A 86 -6.95 9.27 16.53
C ALA A 86 -6.61 7.78 16.39
N VAL A 87 -5.45 7.48 15.80
CA VAL A 87 -4.96 6.11 15.65
C VAL A 87 -4.54 5.56 17.02
N THR A 88 -5.18 4.48 17.46
CA THR A 88 -4.94 3.86 18.77
C THR A 88 -4.09 2.60 18.69
N ALA A 89 -4.06 1.95 17.54
CA ALA A 89 -3.24 0.76 17.30
C ALA A 89 -2.96 0.58 15.81
N VAL A 90 -1.82 -0.02 15.49
CA VAL A 90 -1.47 -0.45 14.12
C VAL A 90 -1.26 -1.95 14.13
N GLN A 91 -2.04 -2.68 13.33
CA GLN A 91 -1.88 -4.12 13.16
C GLN A 91 -1.33 -4.44 11.77
N ARG A 92 -0.51 -5.49 11.69
CA ARG A 92 0.09 -6.00 10.45
C ARG A 92 -0.40 -7.40 10.18
N VAL A 93 -0.98 -7.63 9.00
CA VAL A 93 -1.33 -8.95 8.47
C VAL A 93 -0.36 -9.29 7.35
N ALA A 94 0.57 -10.20 7.60
CA ALA A 94 1.54 -10.62 6.60
C ALA A 94 0.88 -11.47 5.50
N LEU A 95 1.34 -11.30 4.27
CA LEU A 95 0.89 -12.01 3.09
C LEU A 95 2.02 -12.88 2.55
N GLY A 96 1.74 -14.18 2.38
CA GLY A 96 2.71 -15.12 1.82
C GLY A 96 4.01 -15.19 2.62
N ARG A 97 5.08 -15.55 1.92
CA ARG A 97 6.44 -15.70 2.48
C ARG A 97 7.25 -14.43 2.24
N SER A 98 8.47 -14.39 2.76
CA SER A 98 9.39 -13.26 2.56
C SER A 98 9.68 -13.04 1.07
N SER A 99 9.82 -11.76 0.68
CA SER A 99 10.22 -11.34 -0.64
C SER A 99 11.64 -11.78 -1.01
N ASP A 100 12.47 -12.11 -0.02
CA ASP A 100 13.87 -12.56 -0.16
C ASP A 100 13.99 -13.93 -0.87
N GLU A 101 12.88 -14.57 -1.17
CA GLU A 101 12.81 -15.75 -2.05
C GLU A 101 13.08 -15.41 -3.52
N PHE A 102 13.02 -14.13 -3.89
CA PHE A 102 13.29 -13.64 -5.22
C PHE A 102 14.59 -12.82 -5.26
N ILE A 103 15.34 -12.92 -6.36
CA ILE A 103 16.43 -11.97 -6.64
C ILE A 103 15.81 -10.61 -6.99
N SER A 104 14.78 -10.65 -7.84
CA SER A 104 14.03 -9.48 -8.27
C SER A 104 12.58 -9.85 -8.51
N ALA A 105 11.66 -8.98 -8.14
CA ALA A 105 10.23 -9.18 -8.33
C ALA A 105 9.52 -7.89 -8.76
N GLY A 106 8.32 -8.03 -9.31
CA GLY A 106 7.39 -6.95 -9.62
C GLY A 106 5.95 -7.39 -9.33
N ILE A 107 5.08 -6.43 -9.06
CA ILE A 107 3.64 -6.68 -8.89
C ILE A 107 2.97 -6.62 -10.26
N LEU A 108 2.34 -7.70 -10.72
CA LEU A 108 1.46 -7.70 -11.89
C LEU A 108 0.05 -7.26 -11.49
N SER A 109 -0.48 -7.86 -10.43
CA SER A 109 -1.79 -7.50 -9.88
C SER A 109 -1.85 -7.74 -8.38
N SER A 110 -2.84 -7.13 -7.75
CA SER A 110 -3.10 -7.23 -6.33
C SER A 110 -4.58 -7.09 -6.05
N GLY A 111 -5.00 -7.68 -4.93
CA GLY A 111 -6.37 -7.53 -4.45
C GLY A 111 -6.46 -7.58 -2.93
N LEU A 112 -7.48 -6.90 -2.42
CA LEU A 112 -7.81 -6.81 -1.00
C LEU A 112 -9.33 -7.02 -0.87
N LYS A 113 -9.72 -8.03 -0.10
CA LYS A 113 -11.09 -8.35 0.26
C LYS A 113 -11.22 -8.17 1.77
N VAL A 114 -12.20 -7.38 2.19
CA VAL A 114 -12.41 -7.09 3.61
C VAL A 114 -13.88 -7.27 3.97
N PHE A 115 -14.12 -7.88 5.13
CA PHE A 115 -15.47 -8.01 5.66
C PHE A 115 -15.49 -8.01 7.19
N ASN A 116 -16.54 -7.43 7.77
CA ASN A 116 -16.77 -7.52 9.21
C ASN A 116 -17.51 -8.83 9.52
N SER A 117 -16.97 -9.65 10.43
CA SER A 117 -17.61 -10.90 10.88
C SER A 117 -18.04 -10.87 12.34
N SER A 118 -18.11 -9.70 12.98
CA SER A 118 -18.59 -9.62 14.36
C SER A 118 -20.03 -10.13 14.46
N GLY A 119 -20.23 -11.27 15.12
CA GLY A 119 -21.56 -11.86 15.36
C GLY A 119 -22.48 -11.04 16.27
N VAL A 120 -21.99 -9.91 16.81
CA VAL A 120 -22.68 -9.03 17.78
C VAL A 120 -23.00 -7.65 17.16
N ASP A 121 -22.99 -7.52 15.83
CA ASP A 121 -23.24 -6.23 15.16
C ASP A 121 -24.72 -5.80 15.26
N VAL A 122 -25.04 -5.09 16.36
CA VAL A 122 -26.30 -4.35 16.52
C VAL A 122 -26.30 -3.10 15.63
N ILE A 123 -25.13 -2.48 15.45
CA ILE A 123 -24.90 -1.35 14.54
C ILE A 123 -24.24 -1.89 13.27
N GLY A 124 -24.96 -1.86 12.14
CA GLY A 124 -24.44 -2.29 10.85
C GLY A 124 -23.64 -1.19 10.16
N GLY A 125 -22.51 -0.78 10.74
CA GLY A 125 -21.65 0.30 10.23
C GLY A 125 -21.31 0.20 8.74
N THR A 126 -20.69 1.23 8.17
CA THR A 126 -20.46 1.31 6.71
C THR A 126 -19.02 0.99 6.33
N GLN A 127 -18.84 0.42 5.14
CA GLN A 127 -17.55 0.22 4.49
C GLN A 127 -17.49 1.06 3.21
N THR A 128 -16.35 1.71 3.02
CA THR A 128 -15.98 2.34 1.75
C THR A 128 -14.62 1.84 1.33
N ALA A 129 -14.55 1.24 0.15
CA ALA A 129 -13.32 0.71 -0.40
C ALA A 129 -12.99 1.38 -1.73
N GLY A 130 -11.70 1.58 -1.98
CA GLY A 130 -11.24 2.15 -3.22
C GLY A 130 -9.79 1.81 -3.55
N VAL A 131 -9.42 2.10 -4.80
CA VAL A 131 -8.04 2.00 -5.27
C VAL A 131 -7.52 3.40 -5.55
N LEU A 132 -6.60 3.86 -4.72
CA LEU A 132 -5.97 5.17 -4.83
C LEU A 132 -4.73 5.03 -5.71
N THR A 133 -4.59 5.92 -6.69
CA THR A 133 -3.40 5.99 -7.57
C THR A 133 -2.48 7.14 -7.20
N SER A 134 -3.02 8.16 -6.53
CA SER A 134 -2.26 9.19 -5.83
C SER A 134 -2.14 8.83 -4.37
N VAL A 135 -0.91 8.71 -3.87
CA VAL A 135 -0.60 8.37 -2.49
C VAL A 135 -0.91 9.57 -1.57
N PRO A 136 -1.94 9.52 -0.70
CA PRO A 136 -2.07 10.54 0.35
C PRO A 136 -0.89 10.40 1.32
N ARG A 137 -0.36 11.54 1.80
CA ARG A 137 0.83 11.51 2.68
C ARG A 137 0.57 10.78 4.00
N ASP A 138 -0.58 11.05 4.59
CA ASP A 138 -1.08 10.34 5.75
C ASP A 138 -2.35 9.58 5.36
N ILE A 139 -2.29 8.25 5.47
CA ILE A 139 -3.42 7.35 5.21
C ILE A 139 -3.99 6.77 6.50
N SER A 140 -3.28 6.94 7.62
CA SER A 140 -3.67 6.38 8.91
C SER A 140 -4.94 7.04 9.45
N THR A 141 -5.20 8.28 9.03
CA THR A 141 -6.36 9.10 9.40
C THR A 141 -7.43 9.21 8.30
N LEU A 142 -7.29 8.45 7.20
CA LEU A 142 -8.16 8.57 6.03
C LEU A 142 -9.64 8.28 6.35
N THR A 143 -10.53 9.23 6.04
CA THR A 143 -11.98 9.05 6.23
C THR A 143 -12.65 8.48 4.97
N THR A 144 -13.90 8.03 5.08
CA THR A 144 -14.70 7.61 3.90
C THR A 144 -14.83 8.73 2.86
N THR A 145 -14.91 9.98 3.32
CA THR A 145 -14.99 11.17 2.46
C THR A 145 -13.69 11.41 1.72
N ASP A 146 -12.56 11.22 2.39
CA ASP A 146 -11.24 11.35 1.76
C ASP A 146 -11.02 10.28 0.69
N VAL A 147 -11.43 9.03 0.94
CA VAL A 147 -11.37 7.96 -0.08
C VAL A 147 -12.15 8.36 -1.33
N ALA A 148 -13.33 8.95 -1.16
CA ALA A 148 -14.12 9.43 -2.28
C ALA A 148 -13.40 10.56 -3.02
N ASN A 149 -12.91 11.58 -2.31
CA ASN A 149 -12.23 12.73 -2.91
C ASN A 149 -10.90 12.38 -3.60
N PHE A 150 -10.17 11.39 -3.09
CA PHE A 150 -8.89 10.95 -3.66
C PHE A 150 -9.06 9.92 -4.78
N SER A 151 -10.28 9.43 -5.02
CA SER A 151 -10.58 8.53 -6.13
C SER A 151 -10.90 9.35 -7.39
N PRO A 152 -10.02 9.40 -8.43
CA PRO A 152 -10.26 10.26 -9.59
C PRO A 152 -11.47 9.83 -10.41
N ASN A 153 -11.79 8.53 -10.39
CA ASN A 153 -12.93 7.96 -11.09
C ASN A 153 -13.79 7.15 -10.12
N HIS A 154 -14.86 7.76 -9.62
CA HIS A 154 -15.75 7.11 -8.66
C HIS A 154 -16.40 5.84 -9.23
N GLU A 155 -16.73 5.78 -10.52
CA GLU A 155 -17.38 4.61 -11.12
C GLU A 155 -16.47 3.37 -11.12
N ARG A 156 -15.18 3.58 -11.36
CA ARG A 156 -14.20 2.51 -11.49
C ARG A 156 -13.53 2.18 -10.16
N ASP A 157 -13.10 3.19 -9.42
CA ASP A 157 -12.12 3.06 -8.35
C ASP A 157 -12.74 3.12 -6.94
N LEU A 158 -14.06 3.34 -6.81
CA LEU A 158 -14.73 3.54 -5.52
C LEU A 158 -16.02 2.69 -5.37
N VAL A 159 -16.15 2.02 -4.24
CA VAL A 159 -17.41 1.46 -3.72
C VAL A 159 -17.62 2.04 -2.33
N SER A 160 -18.77 2.68 -2.09
CA SER A 160 -19.04 3.42 -0.86
C SER A 160 -20.39 3.03 -0.26
N GLY A 161 -20.51 3.14 1.06
CA GLY A 161 -21.77 2.95 1.78
C GLY A 161 -22.25 1.50 1.83
N VAL A 162 -21.34 0.53 1.70
CA VAL A 162 -21.69 -0.88 1.83
C VAL A 162 -21.94 -1.17 3.30
N VAL A 163 -23.11 -1.73 3.62
CA VAL A 163 -23.46 -2.09 4.99
C VAL A 163 -22.59 -3.27 5.42
N SER A 164 -21.76 -3.06 6.45
CA SER A 164 -20.69 -3.99 6.85
C SER A 164 -21.17 -5.39 7.22
N ARG A 165 -22.43 -5.47 7.65
CA ARG A 165 -23.09 -6.70 8.04
C ARG A 165 -23.66 -7.48 6.85
N GLU A 166 -24.02 -6.80 5.76
CA GLU A 166 -24.76 -7.40 4.65
C GLU A 166 -23.85 -7.90 3.53
N ASP A 167 -22.79 -7.17 3.22
CA ASP A 167 -21.85 -7.53 2.16
C ASP A 167 -20.42 -7.12 2.54
N ALA A 168 -19.49 -7.65 1.76
CA ALA A 168 -18.06 -7.41 1.86
C ALA A 168 -17.59 -6.56 0.69
N THR A 169 -16.50 -5.82 0.91
CA THR A 169 -15.87 -5.04 -0.14
C THR A 169 -14.65 -5.78 -0.69
N MET A 170 -14.40 -5.60 -1.98
CA MET A 170 -13.22 -6.12 -2.65
C MET A 170 -12.63 -5.05 -3.57
N THR A 171 -11.32 -4.91 -3.54
CA THR A 171 -10.59 -4.09 -4.48
C THR A 171 -9.59 -4.95 -5.24
N LEU A 172 -9.37 -4.60 -6.50
CA LEU A 172 -8.50 -5.31 -7.41
C LEU A 172 -7.84 -4.30 -8.34
N ALA A 173 -6.53 -4.45 -8.54
CA ALA A 173 -5.81 -3.60 -9.47
C ALA A 173 -4.69 -4.39 -10.15
N LEU A 174 -4.55 -4.13 -11.43
CA LEU A 174 -3.37 -4.50 -12.20
C LEU A 174 -2.49 -3.26 -12.32
N THR A 175 -1.17 -3.46 -12.24
CA THR A 175 -0.19 -2.39 -12.39
C THR A 175 -0.01 -2.03 -13.86
N GLU A 176 0.28 -0.76 -14.14
CA GLU A 176 0.47 -0.30 -15.53
C GLU A 176 1.74 -0.87 -16.16
N HIS A 177 2.72 -1.20 -15.33
CA HIS A 177 3.99 -1.81 -15.75
C HIS A 177 3.93 -3.34 -15.83
N LEU A 178 2.76 -3.96 -15.62
CA LEU A 178 2.53 -5.40 -15.77
C LEU A 178 3.58 -6.29 -15.08
N GLY A 179 4.02 -5.89 -13.87
CA GLY A 179 5.01 -6.66 -13.15
C GLY A 179 6.44 -6.59 -13.71
N LYS A 180 6.83 -5.52 -14.41
CA LYS A 180 8.28 -5.26 -14.59
C LYS A 180 9.03 -5.40 -13.25
N LYS A 181 10.11 -6.18 -13.27
CA LYS A 181 10.95 -6.56 -12.11
C LYS A 181 11.76 -5.39 -11.55
N MET A 182 11.07 -4.39 -11.01
CA MET A 182 11.65 -3.14 -10.52
C MET A 182 12.14 -3.24 -9.06
N CYS A 183 11.72 -4.25 -8.31
CA CYS A 183 12.15 -4.47 -6.93
C CYS A 183 13.33 -5.45 -6.93
N LEU A 184 14.49 -5.00 -6.46
CA LEU A 184 15.57 -5.90 -6.05
C LEU A 184 15.20 -6.42 -4.67
N ALA A 185 14.97 -7.72 -4.56
CA ALA A 185 14.42 -8.33 -3.34
C ALA A 185 15.48 -9.04 -2.50
N ARG A 186 16.78 -8.81 -2.78
CA ARG A 186 17.85 -9.37 -1.95
C ARG A 186 17.95 -8.64 -0.62
N ALA A 187 18.21 -9.41 0.44
CA ALA A 187 18.57 -8.85 1.74
C ALA A 187 19.74 -7.86 1.63
N ASN A 188 19.66 -6.77 2.40
CA ASN A 188 20.66 -5.68 2.44
C ASN A 188 20.88 -4.95 1.10
N THR A 189 19.90 -4.96 0.20
CA THR A 189 19.96 -4.18 -1.03
C THR A 189 18.84 -3.15 -1.07
N THR A 190 19.18 -1.93 -1.49
CA THR A 190 18.22 -0.86 -1.74
C THR A 190 18.14 -0.61 -3.24
N SER A 191 16.94 -0.68 -3.81
CA SER A 191 16.71 -0.40 -5.23
C SER A 191 15.74 0.77 -5.35
N ASN A 192 16.03 1.69 -6.27
CA ASN A 192 15.19 2.82 -6.71
C ASN A 192 14.25 3.36 -5.62
N LEU A 193 14.82 4.13 -4.69
CA LEU A 193 14.10 4.77 -3.59
C LEU A 193 13.90 6.24 -3.87
N VAL A 194 12.68 6.73 -3.64
CA VAL A 194 12.43 8.18 -3.65
C VAL A 194 12.86 8.74 -2.31
N LYS A 195 13.90 9.57 -2.30
CA LYS A 195 14.38 10.27 -1.11
C LYS A 195 13.65 11.59 -0.94
N ARG A 196 12.90 11.74 0.16
CA ARG A 196 12.29 13.01 0.57
C ARG A 196 13.06 13.58 1.74
N THR A 197 13.63 14.77 1.56
CA THR A 197 14.45 15.41 2.60
C THR A 197 13.76 16.67 3.09
N TRP A 198 13.62 16.78 4.42
CA TRP A 198 13.34 18.03 5.09
C TRP A 198 14.61 18.49 5.82
N ASP A 199 14.97 19.76 5.63
CA ASP A 199 16.17 20.37 6.19
C ASP A 199 15.82 21.77 6.70
N ASP A 200 16.01 21.95 8.01
CA ASP A 200 15.82 23.21 8.73
C ASP A 200 16.87 24.27 8.32
N GLY A 201 17.99 23.82 7.74
CA GLY A 201 19.06 24.64 7.22
C GLY A 201 18.63 25.62 6.13
N ILE A 202 17.52 25.33 5.44
CA ILE A 202 17.05 26.07 4.27
C ILE A 202 16.19 27.26 4.70
N GLY A 203 16.64 28.48 4.37
CA GLY A 203 15.89 29.71 4.60
C GLY A 203 15.61 29.97 6.09
N THR A 204 14.37 30.32 6.42
CA THR A 204 13.95 30.66 7.80
C THR A 204 13.30 29.50 8.56
N ARG A 205 13.30 28.29 7.99
CA ARG A 205 12.55 27.11 8.51
C ARG A 205 12.86 26.80 9.97
N ARG A 206 14.15 26.81 10.36
CA ARG A 206 14.63 26.58 11.74
C ARG A 206 14.05 27.53 12.80
N THR A 207 13.48 28.67 12.39
CA THR A 207 12.84 29.66 13.27
C THR A 207 11.33 29.78 13.05
N THR A 208 10.75 28.97 12.16
CA THR A 208 9.33 29.02 11.82
C THR A 208 8.59 27.84 12.45
N SER A 209 7.52 28.13 13.21
CA SER A 209 6.65 27.09 13.76
C SER A 209 5.97 26.29 12.64
N GLY A 210 5.92 24.96 12.76
CA GLY A 210 5.37 24.08 11.71
C GLY A 210 6.35 23.76 10.57
N GLU A 211 7.56 24.32 10.60
CA GLU A 211 8.61 24.11 9.59
C GLU A 211 9.96 23.68 10.16
N SER A 212 10.15 23.81 11.48
CA SER A 212 11.36 23.38 12.19
C SER A 212 11.17 21.99 12.79
N LEU A 213 12.15 21.12 12.61
CA LEU A 213 12.22 19.82 13.29
C LEU A 213 12.60 19.98 14.77
N GLY A 214 13.43 20.98 15.10
CA GLY A 214 13.75 21.35 16.48
C GLY A 214 12.83 22.44 17.04
N PRO A 215 13.03 22.86 18.31
CA PRO A 215 12.36 24.05 18.85
C PRO A 215 12.59 25.28 17.94
N SER A 216 11.54 26.05 17.63
CA SER A 216 11.64 27.22 16.73
C SER A 216 12.04 28.52 17.45
N ALA A 217 12.02 28.51 18.78
CA ALA A 217 12.40 29.62 19.64
C ALA A 217 13.51 29.19 20.62
N VAL A 218 14.22 30.17 21.18
CA VAL A 218 15.18 29.92 22.25
C VAL A 218 14.43 29.25 23.40
N THR A 219 14.86 28.04 23.75
CA THR A 219 14.17 27.17 24.69
C THR A 219 15.14 26.73 25.76
N ALA A 220 14.81 26.98 27.02
CA ALA A 220 15.58 26.53 28.17
C ALA A 220 15.28 25.04 28.43
N PHE A 221 16.31 24.20 28.29
CA PHE A 221 16.28 22.80 28.69
C PHE A 221 16.59 22.78 30.19
N ALA A 222 15.56 22.55 31.00
CA ALA A 222 15.69 22.40 32.45
C ALA A 222 16.55 21.17 32.81
N SER A 223 16.94 21.06 34.09
CA SER A 223 17.87 20.04 34.57
C SER A 223 17.60 18.65 34.01
N ILE A 224 18.51 18.21 33.13
CA ILE A 224 18.53 16.86 32.60
C ILE A 224 19.24 16.02 33.65
N GLY A 225 18.54 15.02 34.20
CA GLY A 225 19.12 14.12 35.21
C GLY A 225 20.22 13.22 34.63
N THR A 226 21.05 12.67 35.53
CA THR A 226 22.13 11.74 35.19
C THR A 226 21.69 10.30 35.00
N GLY A 227 20.44 9.99 35.35
CA GLY A 227 19.85 8.67 35.13
C GLY A 227 19.62 8.40 33.65
N VAL A 228 19.95 7.19 33.20
CA VAL A 228 19.60 6.68 31.87
C VAL A 228 18.08 6.66 31.75
N ARG A 229 17.55 7.27 30.70
CA ARG A 229 16.12 7.23 30.37
C ARG A 229 15.83 6.03 29.47
N THR A 230 14.74 5.33 29.75
CA THR A 230 14.18 4.36 28.80
C THR A 230 13.68 5.08 27.55
N ALA A 231 13.52 4.36 26.44
CA ALA A 231 12.98 4.92 25.21
C ALA A 231 11.62 5.61 25.43
N GLN A 232 10.76 5.02 26.26
CA GLN A 232 9.48 5.63 26.63
C GLN A 232 9.66 6.93 27.43
N GLN A 233 10.58 6.94 28.41
CA GLN A 233 10.85 8.15 29.19
C GLN A 233 11.43 9.29 28.35
N VAL A 234 12.17 8.98 27.28
CA VAL A 234 12.61 9.99 26.30
C VAL A 234 11.41 10.53 25.53
N LEU A 235 10.55 9.65 25.00
CA LEU A 235 9.36 10.04 24.24
C LEU A 235 8.35 10.88 25.05
N ASP A 236 8.16 10.53 26.33
CA ASP A 236 7.24 11.22 27.25
C ASP A 236 7.78 12.59 27.71
N ALA A 237 9.02 12.95 27.34
CA ALA A 237 9.69 14.17 27.76
C ALA A 237 9.99 15.12 26.57
N PRO A 238 8.95 15.71 25.95
CA PRO A 238 9.08 16.54 24.75
C PRO A 238 9.98 17.75 24.93
N GLN A 239 10.13 18.25 26.15
CA GLN A 239 11.06 19.33 26.49
C GLN A 239 12.54 18.96 26.29
N PHE A 240 12.87 17.68 26.11
CA PHE A 240 14.22 17.19 25.84
C PHE A 240 14.39 16.69 24.40
N HIS A 241 13.42 16.94 23.52
CA HIS A 241 13.52 16.58 22.11
C HIS A 241 14.37 17.62 21.36
N LEU A 242 15.42 17.16 20.70
CA LEU A 242 16.29 17.98 19.85
C LEU A 242 15.78 18.01 18.41
N LEU A 243 15.18 16.91 17.97
CA LEU A 243 14.52 16.75 16.69
C LEU A 243 13.23 15.96 16.92
N ASP A 244 12.13 16.45 16.37
CA ASP A 244 10.84 15.80 16.40
C ASP A 244 10.07 16.10 15.13
N SER A 245 9.82 15.08 14.31
CA SER A 245 9.10 15.26 13.05
C SER A 245 7.64 15.72 13.25
N ASN A 246 7.08 15.56 14.46
CA ASN A 246 5.72 16.03 14.77
C ASN A 246 5.62 17.56 14.91
N ASN A 247 6.76 18.26 14.99
CA ASN A 247 6.80 19.72 14.96
C ASN A 247 6.53 20.27 13.55
N LEU A 248 6.64 19.43 12.50
CA LEU A 248 6.32 19.81 11.14
C LEU A 248 4.81 19.74 10.89
N SER A 249 4.31 20.69 10.11
CA SER A 249 2.97 20.55 9.53
C SER A 249 2.89 19.30 8.63
N ALA A 250 1.70 18.74 8.48
CA ALA A 250 1.49 17.55 7.65
C ALA A 250 1.95 17.74 6.18
N SER A 251 1.90 18.97 5.65
CA SER A 251 2.40 19.31 4.31
C SER A 251 3.92 19.40 4.21
N ASN A 252 4.64 19.44 5.32
CA ASN A 252 6.10 19.57 5.37
C ASN A 252 6.77 18.28 5.87
N ASN A 253 6.05 17.39 6.56
CA ASN A 253 6.59 16.12 7.04
C ASN A 253 7.01 15.23 5.85
N PRO A 254 8.30 14.79 5.79
CA PRO A 254 8.78 13.93 4.72
C PRO A 254 8.36 12.46 4.87
N LEU A 255 7.92 12.05 6.07
CA LEU A 255 7.50 10.69 6.37
C LEU A 255 6.14 10.37 5.71
N THR A 256 5.99 9.14 5.23
CA THR A 256 4.80 8.67 4.49
C THR A 256 4.43 7.24 4.89
N LEU A 257 3.31 6.74 4.36
CA LEU A 257 2.86 5.36 4.56
C LEU A 257 3.81 4.26 4.03
N ALA A 258 4.78 4.62 3.19
CA ALA A 258 5.78 3.70 2.63
C ALA A 258 7.19 3.99 3.15
N THR A 259 7.30 4.77 4.24
CA THR A 259 8.57 5.10 4.86
C THR A 259 8.94 4.04 5.89
N PHE A 260 9.88 3.17 5.52
CA PHE A 260 10.43 2.14 6.40
C PHE A 260 11.88 2.43 6.80
N ASN A 261 12.53 3.37 6.10
CA ASN A 261 13.89 3.81 6.39
C ASN A 261 13.96 5.33 6.45
N VAL A 262 14.64 5.85 7.47
CA VAL A 262 14.83 7.28 7.69
C VAL A 262 16.27 7.54 8.12
N ASP A 263 16.97 8.40 7.39
CA ASP A 263 18.20 9.01 7.89
C ASP A 263 17.87 10.30 8.62
N PHE A 264 18.56 10.56 9.73
CA PHE A 264 18.46 11.82 10.45
C PHE A 264 19.84 12.39 10.71
N SER A 265 19.90 13.72 10.74
CA SER A 265 21.08 14.47 11.17
C SER A 265 20.64 15.62 12.03
N VAL A 266 21.23 15.70 13.22
CA VAL A 266 20.98 16.70 14.24
C VAL A 266 22.29 17.45 14.45
N HIS A 267 22.24 18.77 14.31
CA HIS A 267 23.32 19.68 14.66
C HIS A 267 22.70 20.80 15.47
N VAL A 268 22.88 20.77 16.78
CA VAL A 268 22.24 21.72 17.68
C VAL A 268 23.27 22.49 18.47
N GLU A 269 23.09 23.80 18.54
CA GLU A 269 23.92 24.68 19.36
C GLU A 269 23.19 25.00 20.66
N PHE A 270 23.91 24.80 21.76
CA PHE A 270 23.49 25.17 23.10
C PHE A 270 24.36 26.29 23.63
N ASP A 271 23.76 27.13 24.46
CA ASP A 271 24.44 28.16 25.24
C ASP A 271 24.24 27.82 26.72
N ASP A 272 25.34 27.69 27.44
CA ASP A 272 25.33 27.47 28.87
C ASP A 272 25.62 28.80 29.57
N SER A 273 24.57 29.45 30.07
CA SER A 273 24.68 30.71 30.79
C SER A 273 25.23 30.55 32.22
N ASN A 274 25.54 29.32 32.66
CA ASN A 274 26.04 29.05 34.00
C ASN A 274 27.56 28.76 34.02
N ALA A 275 28.34 29.72 34.52
CA ALA A 275 29.80 29.62 34.59
C ALA A 275 30.35 28.57 35.59
N ALA A 276 29.50 27.89 36.37
CA ALA A 276 29.92 26.88 37.35
C ALA A 276 30.07 25.47 36.76
N ASP A 277 29.59 25.28 35.54
CA ASP A 277 29.35 23.98 34.94
C ASP A 277 30.58 23.58 34.05
N THR A 278 31.29 22.46 34.32
CA THR A 278 32.49 22.03 33.55
C THR A 278 32.48 20.57 33.07
N SER A 279 32.88 20.35 31.81
CA SER A 279 33.08 19.02 31.16
C SER A 279 31.85 18.10 31.15
N TYR A 280 30.93 18.36 30.21
CA TYR A 280 29.71 17.58 30.03
C TYR A 280 29.82 16.51 28.95
N ARG A 281 28.97 15.49 29.08
CA ARG A 281 28.66 14.52 28.02
C ARG A 281 27.15 14.41 27.94
N MET A 282 26.62 14.45 26.72
CA MET A 282 25.20 14.31 26.42
C MET A 282 25.01 13.04 25.59
N ASP A 283 24.36 12.04 26.17
CA ASP A 283 23.97 10.85 25.43
C ASP A 283 22.57 11.08 24.84
N LEU A 284 22.39 10.70 23.58
CA LEU A 284 21.18 10.90 22.82
C LEU A 284 20.54 9.56 22.46
N LYS A 285 19.22 9.57 22.26
CA LYS A 285 18.48 8.41 21.77
C LYS A 285 17.58 8.83 20.62
N ALA A 286 17.72 8.14 19.50
CA ALA A 286 16.84 8.28 18.35
C ALA A 286 15.76 7.20 18.39
N LEU A 287 14.51 7.57 18.10
CA LEU A 287 13.33 6.73 18.18
C LEU A 287 12.56 6.81 16.86
N ALA A 288 12.16 5.67 16.31
CA ALA A 288 11.15 5.57 15.26
C ALA A 288 9.83 5.11 15.88
N ILE A 289 8.76 5.82 15.56
CA ILE A 289 7.45 5.66 16.19
C ILE A 289 6.41 5.42 15.10
N ASP A 290 5.48 4.49 15.35
CA ASP A 290 4.37 4.21 14.45
C ASP A 290 3.23 5.23 14.60
N ALA A 291 2.19 5.09 13.77
CA ALA A 291 1.04 6.00 13.80
C ALA A 291 0.25 5.96 15.12
N SER A 292 0.38 4.89 15.92
CA SER A 292 -0.28 4.77 17.23
C SER A 292 0.52 5.40 18.38
N GLY A 293 1.73 5.87 18.13
CA GLY A 293 2.65 6.35 19.17
C GLY A 293 3.52 5.25 19.78
N THR A 294 3.51 4.03 19.21
CA THR A 294 4.34 2.92 19.70
C THR A 294 5.76 3.03 19.14
N ILE A 295 6.77 2.86 20.00
CA ILE A 295 8.18 2.85 19.60
C ILE A 295 8.48 1.54 18.87
N ILE A 296 8.88 1.64 17.60
CA ILE A 296 9.17 0.49 16.73
C ILE A 296 10.63 0.08 16.84
N THR A 297 11.52 1.08 16.77
CA THR A 297 12.97 0.89 16.86
C THR A 297 13.62 2.09 17.52
N SER A 298 14.77 1.87 18.14
CA SER A 298 15.55 2.90 18.81
C SER A 298 17.04 2.68 18.61
N ILE A 299 17.78 3.78 18.51
CA ILE A 299 19.24 3.77 18.44
C ILE A 299 19.78 4.65 19.56
N ASP A 300 20.66 4.06 20.36
CA ASP A 300 21.43 4.77 21.36
C ASP A 300 22.63 5.42 20.69
N MET A 301 22.81 6.71 20.93
CA MET A 301 23.91 7.50 20.40
C MET A 301 24.68 8.11 21.55
N THR A 302 26.00 8.01 21.47
CA THR A 302 26.89 8.70 22.38
C THR A 302 27.55 9.82 21.60
N ASP A 303 27.27 11.06 21.97
CA ASP A 303 28.10 12.19 21.55
C ASP A 303 28.92 12.66 22.77
N VAL A 304 30.20 12.92 22.54
CA VAL A 304 31.13 13.35 23.60
C VAL A 304 31.64 14.72 23.23
N THR A 305 30.87 15.75 23.59
CA THR A 305 31.29 17.14 23.44
C THR A 305 31.67 17.70 24.80
N ASN A 306 32.97 17.90 25.02
CA ASN A 306 33.45 18.61 26.22
C ASN A 306 33.06 20.09 26.11
N VAL A 307 32.13 20.51 26.96
CA VAL A 307 31.72 21.91 27.08
C VAL A 307 32.50 22.58 28.22
N THR A 308 32.99 23.80 27.96
CA THR A 308 33.57 24.68 28.99
C THR A 308 32.50 25.70 29.39
N ALA A 309 32.40 26.03 30.68
CA ALA A 309 31.41 26.97 31.20
C ALA A 309 31.40 28.31 30.45
N ASP A 310 30.21 28.93 30.32
CA ASP A 310 30.02 30.23 29.63
C ASP A 310 30.48 30.21 28.16
N GLN A 311 30.33 29.06 27.49
CA GLN A 311 30.59 28.90 26.07
C GLN A 311 29.44 28.20 25.37
N SER A 312 29.24 28.56 24.10
CA SER A 312 28.39 27.78 23.23
C SER A 312 29.08 26.51 22.77
N PHE A 313 28.31 25.45 22.60
CA PHE A 313 28.81 24.17 22.11
C PHE A 313 27.80 23.53 21.16
N MET A 314 28.32 22.67 20.27
CA MET A 314 27.50 21.93 19.32
C MET A 314 27.39 20.47 19.73
N CYS A 315 26.16 19.96 19.70
CA CYS A 315 25.86 18.53 19.81
C CYS A 315 25.51 18.01 18.41
N ILE A 316 26.11 16.87 18.03
CA ILE A 316 25.96 16.28 16.72
C ILE A 316 25.51 14.82 16.86
N ALA A 317 24.36 14.51 16.27
CA ALA A 317 23.87 13.13 16.16
C ALA A 317 23.49 12.82 14.72
N ARG A 318 23.95 11.67 14.23
CA ARG A 318 23.63 11.18 12.88
C ARG A 318 23.39 9.69 12.94
N GLY A 319 22.39 9.23 12.22
CA GLY A 319 22.08 7.81 12.14
C GLY A 319 20.93 7.53 11.16
N SER A 320 20.60 6.26 11.06
CA SER A 320 19.52 5.74 10.21
C SER A 320 18.63 4.83 11.02
N LEU A 321 17.31 5.04 11.00
CA LEU A 321 16.31 4.18 11.63
C LEU A 321 15.62 3.35 10.56
N THR A 322 15.49 2.04 10.80
CA THR A 322 14.82 1.11 9.89
C THR A 322 13.76 0.30 10.62
N SER A 323 12.59 0.15 10.00
CA SER A 323 11.48 -0.66 10.48
C SER A 323 11.18 -1.79 9.49
N SER A 324 11.14 -3.03 9.98
CA SER A 324 10.75 -4.21 9.19
C SER A 324 9.27 -4.60 9.35
N THR A 325 8.54 -3.91 10.22
CA THR A 325 7.18 -4.30 10.63
C THR A 325 6.14 -3.31 10.12
N VAL A 326 6.16 -2.07 10.62
CA VAL A 326 5.17 -1.02 10.33
C VAL A 326 5.84 0.26 9.84
N PRO A 327 5.18 1.08 9.00
CA PRO A 327 5.73 2.34 8.54
C PRO A 327 6.07 3.29 9.71
N ILE A 328 7.15 4.06 9.54
CA ILE A 328 7.59 5.07 10.50
C ILE A 328 6.76 6.35 10.29
N ALA A 329 5.94 6.70 11.28
CA ALA A 329 5.09 7.89 11.23
C ALA A 329 5.74 9.12 11.90
N ARG A 330 6.60 8.89 12.90
CA ARG A 330 7.31 9.96 13.61
C ARG A 330 8.73 9.53 13.97
N VAL A 331 9.65 10.48 13.90
CA VAL A 331 11.03 10.32 14.36
C VAL A 331 11.33 11.35 15.43
N VAL A 332 11.92 10.89 16.53
CA VAL A 332 12.34 11.73 17.65
C VAL A 332 13.81 11.46 17.94
N VAL A 333 14.59 12.52 18.11
CA VAL A 333 15.92 12.44 18.75
C VAL A 333 15.84 13.26 20.03
N GLY A 334 15.98 12.57 21.16
CA GLY A 334 15.90 13.20 22.48
C GLY A 334 17.14 12.93 23.32
N VAL A 335 17.31 13.71 24.38
CA VAL A 335 18.40 13.52 25.34
C VAL A 335 18.08 12.34 26.25
N ASP A 336 18.93 11.31 26.21
CA ASP A 336 18.81 10.11 27.08
C ASP A 336 19.26 10.47 28.49
N ARG A 337 20.53 10.85 28.64
CA ARG A 337 21.14 11.22 29.91
C ARG A 337 22.27 12.20 29.71
N THR A 338 22.69 12.76 30.84
CA THR A 338 23.84 13.65 30.91
C THR A 338 24.79 13.15 31.97
N GLN A 339 26.09 13.36 31.80
CA GLN A 339 27.06 12.91 32.80
C GLN A 339 26.94 13.67 34.13
N GLN A 340 26.45 14.91 34.07
CA GLN A 340 26.15 15.76 35.22
C GLN A 340 24.80 16.45 35.02
N SER A 341 24.14 16.83 36.11
CA SER A 341 22.87 17.56 36.04
C SER A 341 23.10 18.97 35.56
N PHE A 342 22.44 19.35 34.45
CA PHE A 342 22.45 20.74 34.00
C PHE A 342 21.60 21.61 34.91
N THR A 343 21.95 22.89 35.04
CA THR A 343 21.10 23.86 35.74
C THR A 343 20.11 24.49 34.74
N THR A 344 20.59 24.98 33.60
CA THR A 344 19.79 25.40 32.44
C THR A 344 20.67 25.37 31.17
N LEU A 345 20.19 24.80 30.08
CA LEU A 345 20.83 24.89 28.76
C LEU A 345 19.91 25.59 27.77
N ASP A 346 20.36 26.66 27.13
CA ASP A 346 19.54 27.40 26.17
C ASP A 346 19.78 26.90 24.75
N TYR A 347 18.77 26.27 24.15
CA TYR A 347 18.79 25.85 22.75
C TYR A 347 18.76 27.07 21.82
N LYS A 348 19.68 27.16 20.86
CA LYS A 348 19.75 28.26 19.89
C LYS A 348 19.24 27.83 18.51
N PRO A 349 17.97 28.13 18.15
CA PRO A 349 17.40 27.73 16.86
C PRO A 349 18.13 28.33 15.66
N ALA A 350 18.62 29.58 15.77
CA ALA A 350 19.27 30.27 14.65
C ALA A 350 20.52 29.54 14.14
N PHE A 351 21.24 28.84 15.02
CA PHE A 351 22.48 28.15 14.70
C PHE A 351 22.33 26.62 14.67
N SER A 352 21.16 26.12 15.02
CA SER A 352 20.84 24.69 14.96
C SER A 352 20.27 24.31 13.59
N THR A 353 20.71 23.19 13.04
CA THR A 353 20.20 22.60 11.80
C THR A 353 19.89 21.14 12.00
N ASN A 354 18.62 20.78 11.81
CA ASN A 354 18.15 19.42 11.83
C ASN A 354 17.67 19.02 10.43
N SER A 355 17.89 17.77 10.06
CA SER A 355 17.38 17.23 8.81
C SER A 355 16.91 15.80 8.98
N ILE A 356 15.86 15.46 8.24
CA ILE A 356 15.31 14.12 8.12
C ILE A 356 15.21 13.80 6.63
N SER A 357 15.76 12.66 6.25
CA SER A 357 15.57 12.08 4.93
C SER A 357 14.78 10.78 5.03
N ALA A 358 13.55 10.81 4.56
CA ALA A 358 12.70 9.63 4.44
C ALA A 358 12.94 8.95 3.08
N TYR A 359 13.08 7.63 3.10
CA TYR A 359 13.12 6.81 1.89
C TYR A 359 11.74 6.19 1.69
N GLU A 360 11.11 6.52 0.56
CA GLU A 360 9.86 5.91 0.14
C GLU A 360 10.18 4.64 -0.65
N GLU A 361 9.70 3.49 -0.18
CA GLU A 361 9.87 2.18 -0.81
C GLU A 361 8.91 2.01 -2.01
N THR A 362 9.01 2.85 -3.04
CA THR A 362 8.10 2.82 -4.20
C THR A 362 8.77 2.25 -5.43
N ALA A 363 8.00 1.77 -6.42
CA ALA A 363 8.57 1.56 -7.74
C ALA A 363 8.90 2.90 -8.44
N ASP A 364 9.71 2.85 -9.50
CA ASP A 364 9.99 3.99 -10.40
C ASP A 364 8.73 4.63 -10.99
N VAL A 365 7.60 3.92 -10.92
CA VAL A 365 6.29 4.43 -11.29
C VAL A 365 5.61 5.00 -10.05
N ALA A 366 5.65 6.32 -9.92
CA ALA A 366 5.04 7.01 -8.77
C ALA A 366 3.53 6.76 -8.63
N ALA A 367 2.83 6.52 -9.75
CA ALA A 367 1.41 6.16 -9.77
C ALA A 367 1.25 4.64 -9.68
N ARG A 368 1.02 4.14 -8.46
CA ARG A 368 0.77 2.72 -8.19
C ARG A 368 -0.58 2.53 -7.50
N PRO A 369 -1.24 1.37 -7.67
CA PRO A 369 -2.50 1.11 -7.01
C PRO A 369 -2.30 0.81 -5.52
N ILE A 370 -2.88 1.64 -4.66
CA ILE A 370 -2.99 1.39 -3.22
C ILE A 370 -4.43 1.01 -2.91
N HIS A 371 -4.61 -0.15 -2.30
CA HIS A 371 -5.92 -0.65 -1.90
C HIS A 371 -6.27 -0.11 -0.52
N VAL A 372 -7.43 0.51 -0.40
CA VAL A 372 -7.89 1.06 0.88
C VAL A 372 -9.33 0.64 1.15
N CYS A 373 -9.62 0.28 2.38
CA CYS A 373 -10.97 0.08 2.88
C CYS A 373 -11.12 0.76 4.24
N VAL A 374 -12.06 1.70 4.35
CA VAL A 374 -12.40 2.39 5.58
C VAL A 374 -13.70 1.84 6.14
N PHE A 375 -13.66 1.43 7.40
CA PHE A 375 -14.82 1.04 8.20
C PHE A 375 -15.20 2.19 9.13
N GLU A 376 -16.46 2.58 9.12
CA GLU A 376 -17.01 3.57 10.05
C GLU A 376 -18.19 2.97 10.84
N GLY A 377 -18.31 3.35 12.11
CA GLY A 377 -19.39 2.86 12.97
C GLY A 377 -19.21 1.41 13.41
N LEU A 378 -17.98 1.00 13.71
CA LEU A 378 -17.68 -0.32 14.25
C LEU A 378 -18.13 -0.47 15.70
N ASN A 379 -18.61 -1.67 16.03
CA ASN A 379 -18.87 -2.05 17.41
C ASN A 379 -17.57 -2.33 18.16
N ALA A 380 -17.64 -2.21 19.49
CA ALA A 380 -16.51 -2.51 20.35
C ALA A 380 -16.05 -3.96 20.13
N SER A 381 -14.74 -4.15 19.95
CA SER A 381 -14.14 -5.47 19.68
C SER A 381 -14.68 -6.15 18.41
N ALA A 382 -15.04 -5.37 17.39
CA ALA A 382 -15.38 -5.91 16.08
C ALA A 382 -14.24 -6.77 15.52
N THR A 383 -14.58 -7.78 14.72
CA THR A 383 -13.60 -8.68 14.10
C THR A 383 -13.65 -8.50 12.60
N ILE A 384 -12.58 -7.92 12.05
CA ILE A 384 -12.42 -7.69 10.62
C ILE A 384 -11.66 -8.87 10.03
N ASN A 385 -12.19 -9.47 8.98
CA ASN A 385 -11.47 -10.45 8.19
C ASN A 385 -10.88 -9.77 6.97
N VAL A 386 -9.58 -9.93 6.83
CA VAL A 386 -8.81 -9.45 5.70
C VAL A 386 -8.35 -10.66 4.91
N SER A 387 -8.58 -10.64 3.61
CA SER A 387 -7.97 -11.55 2.65
C SER A 387 -7.34 -10.73 1.55
N SER A 388 -6.09 -11.02 1.22
CA SER A 388 -5.36 -10.29 0.19
C SER A 388 -4.58 -11.25 -0.70
N TYR A 389 -4.18 -10.76 -1.86
CA TYR A 389 -3.27 -11.47 -2.74
C TYR A 389 -2.40 -10.49 -3.53
N ALA A 390 -1.27 -10.98 -4.02
CA ALA A 390 -0.48 -10.37 -5.07
C ALA A 390 -0.09 -11.43 -6.09
N VAL A 391 -0.23 -11.09 -7.37
CA VAL A 391 0.40 -11.84 -8.45
C VAL A 391 1.72 -11.14 -8.78
N LEU A 392 2.80 -11.86 -8.48
CA LEU A 392 4.17 -11.43 -8.65
C LEU A 392 4.76 -12.00 -9.92
N THR A 393 5.61 -11.22 -10.55
CA THR A 393 6.51 -11.64 -11.62
C THR A 393 7.92 -11.57 -11.06
N GLY A 394 8.58 -12.72 -10.90
CA GLY A 394 9.84 -12.77 -10.17
C GLY A 394 10.83 -13.75 -10.75
N VAL A 395 12.10 -13.51 -10.42
CA VAL A 395 13.19 -14.45 -10.63
C VAL A 395 13.48 -15.09 -9.28
N PRO A 396 13.21 -16.39 -9.08
CA PRO A 396 13.50 -17.05 -7.81
C PRO A 396 15.00 -17.04 -7.52
N ASP A 397 15.38 -16.83 -6.27
CA ASP A 397 16.78 -16.88 -5.86
C ASP A 397 17.25 -18.33 -5.72
N SER A 398 18.21 -18.73 -6.56
CA SER A 398 18.89 -20.03 -6.56
C SER A 398 19.37 -20.51 -5.17
N SER A 399 19.63 -19.60 -4.24
CA SER A 399 20.06 -19.90 -2.87
C SER A 399 18.91 -20.29 -1.92
N ASN A 400 17.67 -19.94 -2.26
CA ASN A 400 16.49 -20.08 -1.39
C ASN A 400 15.41 -21.04 -1.96
N VAL A 401 15.71 -21.82 -3.01
CA VAL A 401 14.67 -22.46 -3.84
C VAL A 401 14.05 -23.73 -3.21
N PHE A 402 12.82 -23.60 -2.70
CA PHE A 402 11.78 -24.65 -2.72
C PHE A 402 10.88 -24.54 -3.98
N ILE A 403 11.03 -23.47 -4.76
CA ILE A 403 10.20 -23.13 -5.94
C ILE A 403 11.00 -23.45 -7.22
N ALA A 404 11.35 -24.72 -7.40
CA ALA A 404 11.97 -25.17 -8.64
C ALA A 404 10.87 -25.69 -9.57
N SER A 405 10.33 -24.84 -10.44
CA SER A 405 9.65 -25.35 -11.63
C SER A 405 10.72 -25.70 -12.67
N ALA A 406 11.17 -26.95 -12.63
CA ALA A 406 11.85 -27.59 -13.75
C ALA A 406 10.82 -27.82 -14.86
N GLN A 407 10.45 -26.77 -15.59
CA GLN A 407 9.92 -26.91 -16.93
C GLN A 407 10.89 -26.22 -17.86
N GLU A 408 11.37 -26.98 -18.86
CA GLU A 408 12.04 -26.41 -20.02
C GLU A 408 11.19 -25.23 -20.50
N ASP A 409 11.82 -24.09 -20.80
CA ASP A 409 11.18 -23.06 -21.60
C ASP A 409 10.75 -23.76 -22.90
N ASP A 410 9.48 -24.16 -22.99
CA ASP A 410 8.90 -24.50 -24.27
C ASP A 410 9.17 -23.27 -25.13
N ASN A 411 9.96 -23.45 -26.21
CA ASN A 411 10.29 -22.44 -27.20
C ASN A 411 9.03 -22.07 -28.02
N ASP A 412 7.91 -21.86 -27.32
CA ASP A 412 6.63 -21.51 -27.86
C ASP A 412 6.64 -20.02 -28.16
N VAL A 413 6.76 -19.71 -29.45
CA VAL A 413 6.72 -18.35 -29.98
C VAL A 413 5.36 -17.75 -29.65
N THR A 414 5.34 -16.87 -28.65
CA THR A 414 4.18 -16.10 -28.20
C THR A 414 4.37 -14.64 -28.59
N ASP A 415 3.35 -13.99 -29.15
CA ASP A 415 3.42 -12.56 -29.45
C ASP A 415 3.12 -11.74 -28.18
N PHE A 416 4.17 -11.43 -27.42
CA PHE A 416 4.07 -10.65 -26.18
C PHE A 416 3.52 -9.23 -26.37
N ASN A 417 3.65 -8.63 -27.57
CA ASN A 417 3.08 -7.31 -27.82
C ASN A 417 1.55 -7.39 -27.85
N SER A 418 0.99 -8.41 -28.51
CA SER A 418 -0.45 -8.66 -28.51
C SER A 418 -0.98 -8.94 -27.09
N VAL A 419 -0.21 -9.68 -26.26
CA VAL A 419 -0.54 -9.91 -24.85
C VAL A 419 -0.54 -8.60 -24.06
N GLU A 420 0.48 -7.76 -24.21
CA GLU A 420 0.59 -6.48 -23.51
C GLU A 420 -0.56 -5.53 -23.86
N ILE A 421 -0.92 -5.42 -25.15
CA ILE A 421 -2.02 -4.57 -25.62
C ILE A 421 -3.36 -5.08 -25.06
N PHE A 422 -3.59 -6.40 -25.08
CA PHE A 422 -4.78 -7.02 -24.49
C PHE A 422 -4.87 -6.71 -22.99
N MET A 423 -3.81 -6.96 -22.22
CA MET A 423 -3.77 -6.71 -20.78
C MET A 423 -4.01 -5.24 -20.46
N LYS A 424 -3.38 -4.29 -21.17
CA LYS A 424 -3.64 -2.85 -21.01
C LYS A 424 -5.09 -2.45 -21.31
N SER A 425 -5.72 -3.13 -22.27
CA SER A 425 -7.11 -2.89 -22.65
C SER A 425 -8.08 -3.34 -21.54
N VAL A 426 -7.79 -4.49 -20.90
CA VAL A 426 -8.48 -4.97 -19.71
C VAL A 426 -8.27 -4.00 -18.54
N ILE A 427 -7.01 -3.61 -18.27
CA ILE A 427 -6.64 -2.69 -17.19
C ILE A 427 -7.50 -1.44 -17.24
N ARG A 428 -7.53 -0.74 -18.38
CA ARG A 428 -8.20 0.56 -18.52
C ARG A 428 -9.72 0.51 -18.33
N SER A 429 -10.33 -0.65 -18.55
CA SER A 429 -11.78 -0.79 -18.66
C SER A 429 -12.42 -1.44 -17.44
N LEU A 430 -11.66 -2.25 -16.71
CA LEU A 430 -12.16 -2.99 -15.56
C LEU A 430 -12.35 -2.04 -14.36
N PRO A 431 -13.48 -2.16 -13.63
CA PRO A 431 -13.59 -1.61 -12.29
C PRO A 431 -12.48 -2.16 -11.39
N ARG A 432 -12.12 -1.37 -10.38
CA ARG A 432 -11.10 -1.70 -9.39
C ARG A 432 -11.65 -1.84 -7.99
N ALA A 433 -12.88 -1.37 -7.74
CA ALA A 433 -13.60 -1.54 -6.49
C ALA A 433 -14.94 -2.23 -6.74
N PHE A 434 -15.28 -3.20 -5.89
CA PHE A 434 -16.41 -4.10 -6.03
C PHE A 434 -17.07 -4.38 -4.68
N THR A 435 -18.35 -4.73 -4.72
CA THR A 435 -18.94 -5.63 -3.71
C THR A 435 -18.49 -7.06 -4.03
N VAL A 436 -18.39 -7.94 -3.03
CA VAL A 436 -17.98 -9.34 -3.29
C VAL A 436 -18.98 -10.05 -4.21
N SER A 437 -20.27 -9.78 -4.04
CA SER A 437 -21.32 -10.27 -4.93
C SER A 437 -21.14 -9.79 -6.38
N GLY A 438 -20.90 -8.48 -6.57
CA GLY A 438 -20.67 -7.89 -7.89
C GLY A 438 -19.42 -8.42 -8.57
N HIS A 439 -18.33 -8.61 -7.82
CA HIS A 439 -17.10 -9.22 -8.34
C HIS A 439 -17.32 -10.63 -8.89
N GLY A 440 -18.11 -11.47 -8.19
CA GLY A 440 -18.41 -12.83 -8.63
C GLY A 440 -19.09 -12.87 -10.00
N GLU A 441 -20.04 -11.97 -10.24
CA GLU A 441 -20.75 -11.90 -11.52
C GLU A 441 -19.90 -11.27 -12.63
N VAL A 442 -19.10 -10.24 -12.33
CA VAL A 442 -18.13 -9.70 -13.30
C VAL A 442 -17.16 -10.80 -13.73
N THR A 443 -16.62 -11.57 -12.79
CA THR A 443 -15.68 -12.66 -13.07
C THR A 443 -16.30 -13.74 -13.95
N ARG A 444 -17.54 -14.17 -13.65
CA ARG A 444 -18.26 -15.17 -14.45
C ARG A 444 -18.47 -14.69 -15.89
N ASN A 445 -18.95 -13.46 -16.06
CA ASN A 445 -19.22 -12.91 -17.40
C ASN A 445 -17.95 -12.63 -18.19
N LEU A 446 -16.88 -12.20 -17.52
CA LEU A 446 -15.58 -11.94 -18.14
C LEU A 446 -14.90 -13.25 -18.58
N THR A 447 -15.02 -14.32 -17.79
CA THR A 447 -14.58 -15.68 -18.18
C THR A 447 -15.36 -16.19 -19.41
N ALA A 448 -16.67 -15.92 -19.46
CA ALA A 448 -17.47 -16.25 -20.65
C ALA A 448 -17.05 -15.44 -21.88
N MET A 449 -16.76 -14.15 -21.70
CA MET A 449 -16.28 -13.26 -22.77
C MET A 449 -14.92 -13.70 -23.33
N TYR A 450 -13.99 -14.17 -22.50
CA TYR A 450 -12.69 -14.67 -22.98
C TYR A 450 -12.81 -15.86 -23.93
N ASN A 451 -13.88 -16.63 -23.82
CA ASN A 451 -14.18 -17.74 -24.71
C ASN A 451 -14.98 -17.35 -25.97
N SER A 452 -15.32 -16.06 -26.15
CA SER A 452 -16.12 -15.59 -27.28
C SER A 452 -15.31 -15.45 -28.58
N GLU A 453 -16.02 -15.51 -29.72
CA GLU A 453 -15.44 -15.31 -31.05
C GLU A 453 -14.96 -13.86 -31.26
N GLU A 454 -15.50 -12.90 -30.52
CA GLU A 454 -15.10 -11.49 -30.57
C GLU A 454 -13.65 -11.31 -30.08
N VAL A 455 -13.25 -12.05 -29.05
CA VAL A 455 -11.86 -12.07 -28.57
C VAL A 455 -10.95 -12.74 -29.60
N ASP A 456 -11.40 -13.80 -30.27
CA ASP A 456 -10.65 -14.43 -31.37
C ASP A 456 -10.39 -13.46 -32.54
N VAL A 457 -11.42 -12.73 -32.95
CA VAL A 457 -11.29 -11.73 -34.01
C VAL A 457 -10.39 -10.58 -33.55
N ALA A 458 -10.49 -10.15 -32.29
CA ALA A 458 -9.64 -9.11 -31.73
C ALA A 458 -8.15 -9.48 -31.74
N PHE A 459 -7.79 -10.72 -31.38
CA PHE A 459 -6.41 -11.21 -31.46
C PHE A 459 -5.92 -11.36 -32.90
N LYS A 460 -6.78 -11.80 -33.83
CA LYS A 460 -6.44 -11.88 -35.27
C LYS A 460 -6.23 -10.50 -35.90
N ALA A 461 -6.96 -9.49 -35.43
CA ALA A 461 -6.92 -8.12 -35.94
C ALA A 461 -6.02 -7.17 -35.13
N MET A 462 -5.45 -7.63 -34.01
CA MET A 462 -4.74 -6.81 -33.00
C MET A 462 -5.54 -5.55 -32.56
N SER A 463 -6.87 -5.66 -32.50
CA SER A 463 -7.76 -4.54 -32.18
C SER A 463 -8.72 -4.96 -31.06
N PHE A 464 -8.54 -4.36 -29.87
CA PHE A 464 -9.25 -4.75 -28.66
C PHE A 464 -10.36 -3.76 -28.24
N GLY A 465 -10.74 -2.81 -29.11
CA GLY A 465 -11.75 -1.80 -28.81
C GLY A 465 -13.12 -2.36 -28.43
N ASP A 466 -13.52 -3.49 -29.04
CA ASP A 466 -14.79 -4.16 -28.74
C ASP A 466 -14.74 -4.89 -27.40
N VAL A 467 -13.61 -5.52 -27.10
CA VAL A 467 -13.35 -6.15 -25.79
C VAL A 467 -13.40 -5.10 -24.68
N THR A 468 -12.76 -3.94 -24.87
CA THR A 468 -12.83 -2.79 -23.95
C THR A 468 -14.27 -2.34 -23.69
N ARG A 469 -15.08 -2.23 -24.74
CA ARG A 469 -16.50 -1.86 -24.61
C ARG A 469 -17.30 -2.93 -23.85
N GLY A 470 -17.04 -4.21 -24.10
CA GLY A 470 -17.63 -5.33 -23.37
C GLY A 470 -17.30 -5.29 -21.88
N VAL A 471 -16.03 -5.17 -21.52
CA VAL A 471 -15.57 -5.06 -20.13
C VAL A 471 -16.19 -3.86 -19.42
N ARG A 472 -16.25 -2.69 -20.08
CA ARG A 472 -16.86 -1.49 -19.49
C ARG A 472 -18.34 -1.68 -19.18
N LYS A 473 -19.08 -2.41 -20.03
CA LYS A 473 -20.49 -2.73 -19.80
C LYS A 473 -20.67 -3.68 -18.61
N LEU A 474 -19.80 -4.68 -18.46
CA LEU A 474 -19.81 -5.55 -17.29
C LEU A 474 -19.51 -4.78 -16.00
N GLY A 475 -18.78 -3.66 -16.10
CA GLY A 475 -18.45 -2.83 -14.96
C GLY A 475 -19.65 -2.25 -14.20
N SER A 476 -20.83 -2.13 -14.82
CA SER A 476 -22.04 -1.69 -14.10
C SER A 476 -22.52 -2.70 -13.05
N LEU A 477 -22.17 -3.98 -13.19
CA LEU A 477 -22.50 -5.03 -12.22
C LEU A 477 -21.58 -5.01 -10.98
N ALA A 478 -20.41 -4.37 -11.08
CA ALA A 478 -19.37 -4.43 -10.05
C ALA A 478 -19.81 -3.92 -8.67
N LYS A 479 -20.76 -2.97 -8.65
CA LYS A 479 -21.25 -2.34 -7.43
C LYS A 479 -22.60 -2.89 -6.96
N GLY A 480 -23.20 -3.81 -7.70
CA GLY A 480 -24.47 -4.42 -7.33
C GLY A 480 -24.31 -5.23 -6.05
N THR A 481 -25.12 -4.95 -5.04
CA THR A 481 -25.22 -5.84 -3.88
C THR A 481 -26.03 -7.08 -4.25
N ALA A 482 -25.98 -8.15 -3.46
CA ALA A 482 -26.77 -9.37 -3.72
C ALA A 482 -28.27 -9.10 -3.89
N LYS A 483 -28.80 -8.01 -3.31
CA LYS A 483 -30.21 -7.60 -3.42
C LYS A 483 -30.53 -6.84 -4.73
N ASP A 484 -29.60 -6.03 -5.23
CA ASP A 484 -29.79 -5.18 -6.41
C ASP A 484 -29.47 -5.90 -7.73
N LEU A 485 -28.65 -6.95 -7.63
CA LEU A 485 -28.15 -7.73 -8.74
C LEU A 485 -29.23 -8.32 -9.67
N PRO A 486 -30.34 -8.90 -9.16
CA PRO A 486 -31.42 -9.40 -10.02
C PRO A 486 -32.04 -8.30 -10.91
N HIS A 487 -32.15 -7.06 -10.40
CA HIS A 487 -32.68 -5.93 -11.15
C HIS A 487 -31.70 -5.47 -12.22
N LEU A 488 -30.43 -5.29 -11.87
CA LEU A 488 -29.37 -4.88 -12.81
C LEU A 488 -29.16 -5.90 -13.93
N LEU A 489 -29.23 -7.20 -13.62
CA LEU A 489 -29.19 -8.27 -14.62
C LEU A 489 -30.40 -8.21 -15.56
N SER A 490 -31.58 -7.88 -15.05
CA SER A 490 -32.78 -7.71 -15.88
C SER A 490 -32.71 -6.50 -16.82
N GLU A 491 -32.01 -5.43 -16.42
CA GLU A 491 -31.78 -4.23 -17.24
C GLU A 491 -30.69 -4.39 -18.30
N LEU A 492 -29.71 -5.27 -18.05
CA LEU A 492 -28.67 -5.64 -19.02
C LEU A 492 -29.15 -6.69 -20.04
N LYS A 493 -30.20 -7.43 -19.69
CA LYS A 493 -30.83 -8.48 -20.52
C LYS A 493 -31.21 -8.05 -21.95
N PRO A 494 -31.79 -6.85 -22.21
CA PRO A 494 -32.12 -6.40 -23.56
C PRO A 494 -30.89 -6.24 -24.46
N TYR A 495 -29.71 -6.03 -23.87
CA TYR A 495 -28.46 -5.85 -24.61
C TYR A 495 -27.78 -7.19 -24.93
N VAL A 496 -27.92 -8.20 -24.07
CA VAL A 496 -27.52 -9.59 -24.35
C VAL A 496 -28.41 -10.19 -25.45
N GLU A 497 -29.71 -9.86 -25.44
CA GLU A 497 -30.62 -10.21 -26.53
C GLU A 497 -30.24 -9.52 -27.86
N LEU A 498 -29.71 -8.29 -27.82
CA LEU A 498 -29.28 -7.53 -29.00
C LEU A 498 -27.99 -8.09 -29.65
N ALA A 499 -27.03 -8.55 -28.85
CA ALA A 499 -25.86 -9.29 -29.35
C ALA A 499 -26.25 -10.67 -29.90
N GLY A 500 -27.18 -11.36 -29.21
CA GLY A 500 -27.74 -12.64 -29.67
C GLY A 500 -28.55 -12.52 -30.96
N THR A 501 -29.28 -11.41 -31.18
CA THR A 501 -30.02 -11.16 -32.42
C THR A 501 -29.11 -10.75 -33.59
N GLY A 502 -28.04 -10.00 -33.34
CA GLY A 502 -27.05 -9.69 -34.37
C GLY A 502 -26.29 -10.93 -34.84
N MET A 503 -25.93 -11.83 -33.91
CA MET A 503 -25.25 -13.08 -34.23
C MET A 503 -26.19 -14.13 -34.84
N SER A 504 -27.47 -14.19 -34.42
CA SER A 504 -28.44 -15.16 -34.96
C SER A 504 -28.82 -14.89 -36.43
N MET A 505 -28.56 -13.67 -36.91
CA MET A 505 -28.74 -13.29 -38.32
C MET A 505 -27.55 -13.65 -39.22
N MET A 506 -26.41 -14.09 -38.67
CA MET A 506 -25.24 -14.50 -39.46
C MET A 506 -25.33 -15.99 -39.87
N PRO A 507 -24.94 -16.36 -41.10
CA PRO A 507 -24.96 -17.75 -41.53
C PRO A 507 -23.86 -18.57 -40.82
N GLY A 508 -24.13 -19.84 -40.54
CA GLY A 508 -23.17 -20.79 -39.98
C GLY A 508 -23.27 -20.99 -38.47
N THR A 509 -22.15 -21.34 -37.83
CA THR A 509 -22.08 -21.64 -36.39
C THR A 509 -22.37 -20.43 -35.52
N ALA A 510 -21.96 -19.23 -35.94
CA ALA A 510 -22.29 -17.96 -35.29
C ALA A 510 -23.82 -17.73 -35.19
N GLY A 511 -24.57 -18.06 -36.25
CA GLY A 511 -26.04 -18.05 -36.27
C GLY A 511 -26.68 -19.00 -35.25
N ARG A 512 -26.12 -20.19 -35.08
CA ARG A 512 -26.61 -21.19 -34.13
C ARG A 512 -26.33 -20.81 -32.68
N VAL A 513 -25.16 -20.23 -32.41
CA VAL A 513 -24.78 -19.73 -31.07
C VAL A 513 -25.64 -18.51 -30.71
N GLY A 514 -25.82 -17.56 -31.64
CA GLY A 514 -26.72 -16.41 -31.44
C GLY A 514 -28.16 -16.83 -31.15
N ALA A 515 -28.67 -17.84 -31.87
CA ALA A 515 -30.01 -18.40 -31.62
C ALA A 515 -30.13 -19.13 -30.27
N MET A 516 -29.06 -19.80 -29.80
CA MET A 516 -29.05 -20.43 -28.47
C MET A 516 -28.96 -19.40 -27.34
N VAL A 517 -28.15 -18.35 -27.50
CA VAL A 517 -28.07 -17.23 -26.55
C VAL A 517 -29.42 -16.51 -26.44
N GLN A 518 -30.10 -16.30 -27.58
CA GLN A 518 -31.46 -15.74 -27.62
C GLN A 518 -32.49 -16.65 -26.96
N ALA A 519 -32.38 -17.98 -27.13
CA ALA A 519 -33.27 -18.95 -26.50
C ALA A 519 -33.02 -19.08 -24.98
N GLY A 520 -31.78 -18.91 -24.53
CA GLY A 520 -31.41 -18.87 -23.11
C GLY A 520 -31.89 -17.60 -22.42
N ALA A 521 -31.77 -16.45 -23.08
CA ALA A 521 -32.23 -15.16 -22.55
C ALA A 521 -33.76 -15.11 -22.35
N ARG A 522 -34.54 -15.78 -23.20
CA ARG A 522 -36.02 -15.86 -23.10
C ARG A 522 -36.55 -16.82 -22.03
N ARG A 523 -35.69 -17.63 -21.40
CA ARG A 523 -36.08 -18.64 -20.39
C ARG A 523 -35.83 -18.20 -18.94
N PHE A 524 -35.05 -17.14 -18.75
CA PHE A 524 -35.09 -16.31 -17.55
C PHE A 524 -36.05 -15.16 -17.78
#